data_AF-A0A5B9EV03-F1
#
_entry.id   AF-A0A5B9EV03-F1
#
_cell.length_a   1.000
_cell.length_b   1.000
_cell.length_c   1.000
_cell.angle_alpha   90.00
_cell.angle_beta   90.00
_cell.angle_gamma   90.00
#
_symmetry.space_group_name_H-M   'P 1'
#
loop_
_entity.id
_entity.type
_entity.pdbx_description
1 polymer ?
#
loop_
_entity_poly.entity_id
_entity_poly.type
_entity_poly.pdbx_seq_one_letter_code
_entity_poly.pdbx_strand_id
1 'polypeptide(L)'
;MTRWPAINTPVGGQRYVAPMVYVALVTLVFLIVPVGGALLTLIAVILGGSDTPPNFATPAYLLGILLTLSPPVSWAGLLVGVPLSILAMARGYAGWLVSTLAGAVIGLLCGMFLESPEFMAPGGALMGGLYWIFLRWLAPAALLVPLDQDATDATACTSL
;
A
#
# COMPACT_ATOMS: atom_id res chain seq x y z
N MET A 1 -22.48 11.36 11.27
CA MET A 1 -21.11 11.54 11.81
C MET A 1 -20.65 10.22 12.41
N THR A 2 -19.74 9.50 11.75
CA THR A 2 -19.20 8.22 12.26
C THR A 2 -18.29 8.47 13.47
N ARG A 3 -18.55 7.78 14.58
CA ARG A 3 -17.78 7.86 15.84
C ARG A 3 -16.30 7.61 15.55
N TRP A 4 -15.45 8.55 15.99
CA TRP A 4 -14.00 8.39 15.94
C TRP A 4 -13.50 7.85 17.28
N PRO A 5 -12.55 6.90 17.29
CA PRO A 5 -12.00 6.17 16.14
C PRO A 5 -12.96 5.07 15.66
N ALA A 6 -13.12 4.93 14.34
CA ALA A 6 -13.98 3.88 13.78
C ALA A 6 -13.25 2.54 13.84
N ILE A 7 -13.69 1.67 14.76
CA ILE A 7 -13.18 0.30 14.89
C ILE A 7 -13.71 -0.57 13.75
N ASN A 8 -14.94 -0.34 13.31
CA ASN A 8 -15.60 -1.07 12.23
C ASN A 8 -15.99 -0.12 11.09
N THR A 9 -15.86 -0.60 9.86
CA THR A 9 -16.40 0.06 8.67
C THR A 9 -17.81 -0.46 8.39
N PRO A 10 -18.77 0.39 8.00
CA PRO A 10 -20.07 -0.09 7.54
C PRO A 10 -19.87 -1.07 6.38
N VAL A 11 -20.56 -2.20 6.44
CA VAL A 11 -20.51 -3.21 5.38
C VAL A 11 -21.27 -2.63 4.19
N GLY A 12 -20.55 -2.18 3.16
CA GLY A 12 -21.17 -1.56 2.00
C GLY A 12 -20.36 -1.73 0.73
N GLY A 13 -21.05 -2.09 -0.36
CA GLY A 13 -20.42 -2.37 -1.65
C GLY A 13 -19.71 -1.14 -2.19
N GLN A 14 -18.38 -1.20 -2.28
CA GLN A 14 -17.59 -0.15 -2.89
C GLN A 14 -17.81 -0.18 -4.42
N ARG A 15 -18.29 0.93 -4.98
CA ARG A 15 -18.14 1.21 -6.41
C ARG A 15 -16.71 1.71 -6.65
N TYR A 16 -15.82 0.82 -7.09
CA TYR A 16 -14.48 1.20 -7.53
C TYR A 16 -14.58 1.93 -8.87
N VAL A 17 -14.51 3.26 -8.83
CA VAL A 17 -14.30 4.08 -10.03
C VAL A 17 -12.94 4.73 -9.89
N ALA A 18 -11.87 3.99 -10.19
CA ALA A 18 -10.56 4.61 -10.35
C ALA A 18 -10.54 5.32 -11.72
N PRO A 19 -10.33 6.65 -11.78
CA PRO A 19 -10.21 7.32 -13.06
C PRO A 19 -9.01 6.75 -13.81
N MET A 20 -9.17 6.40 -15.09
CA MET A 20 -8.09 5.78 -15.90
C MET A 20 -6.76 6.55 -15.85
N VAL A 21 -6.82 7.88 -15.66
CA VAL A 21 -5.65 8.74 -15.49
C VAL A 21 -4.79 8.34 -14.28
N TYR A 22 -5.40 7.99 -13.13
CA TYR A 22 -4.65 7.54 -11.96
C TYR A 22 -4.00 6.18 -12.19
N VAL A 23 -4.71 5.26 -12.84
CA VAL A 23 -4.15 3.95 -13.20
C VAL A 23 -2.97 4.12 -14.15
N ALA A 24 -3.09 5.00 -15.14
CA ALA A 24 -2.02 5.30 -16.09
C ALA A 24 -0.79 5.93 -15.42
N LEU A 25 -0.99 6.92 -14.54
CA LEU A 25 0.10 7.58 -13.81
C LEU A 25 0.84 6.61 -12.87
N VAL A 26 0.09 5.80 -12.12
CA VAL A 26 0.67 4.76 -11.27
C VAL A 26 1.48 3.78 -12.13
N THR A 27 0.89 3.27 -13.22
CA THR A 27 1.59 2.34 -14.12
C THR A 27 2.87 2.95 -14.70
N LEU A 28 2.86 4.23 -15.07
CA LEU A 28 4.01 4.94 -15.61
C LEU A 28 5.14 5.07 -14.58
N VAL A 29 4.83 5.53 -13.35
CA VAL A 29 5.82 5.63 -12.27
C VAL A 29 6.43 4.25 -11.96
N PHE A 30 5.60 3.21 -11.98
CA PHE A 30 6.02 1.82 -11.77
C PHE A 30 6.91 1.25 -12.88
N LEU A 31 6.88 1.79 -14.09
CA LEU A 31 7.81 1.42 -15.17
C LEU A 31 9.12 2.21 -15.09
N ILE A 32 9.05 3.50 -14.80
CA ILE A 32 10.22 4.38 -14.81
C ILE A 32 11.16 4.11 -13.63
N VAL A 33 10.61 3.92 -12.42
CA VAL A 33 11.39 3.74 -11.19
C VAL A 33 12.33 2.52 -11.24
N PRO A 34 11.89 1.30 -11.61
CA PRO A 34 12.80 0.15 -11.65
C PRO A 34 13.83 0.23 -12.78
N VAL A 35 13.48 0.83 -13.92
CA VAL A 35 14.44 1.10 -15.01
C VAL A 35 15.51 2.09 -14.55
N GLY A 36 15.10 3.18 -13.88
CA GLY A 36 16.03 4.13 -13.28
C GLY A 36 16.93 3.50 -12.22
N GLY A 37 16.37 2.63 -11.36
CA GLY A 37 17.13 1.84 -10.39
C GLY A 37 18.15 0.92 -11.06
N ALA A 38 17.76 0.21 -12.12
CA ALA A 38 18.64 -0.73 -12.81
C ALA A 38 19.79 -0.02 -13.52
N LEU A 39 19.50 1.13 -14.13
CA LEU A 39 20.52 2.02 -14.71
C LEU A 39 21.47 2.53 -13.63
N LEU A 40 20.97 2.94 -12.47
CA LEU A 40 21.81 3.40 -11.36
C LEU A 40 22.71 2.29 -10.82
N THR A 41 22.19 1.05 -10.67
CA THR A 41 22.99 -0.12 -10.30
C THR A 41 24.07 -0.40 -11.34
N LEU A 42 23.72 -0.36 -12.63
CA LEU A 42 24.67 -0.58 -13.72
C LEU A 42 25.80 0.47 -13.71
N ILE A 43 25.45 1.75 -13.54
CA ILE A 43 26.42 2.85 -13.42
C ILE A 43 27.33 2.62 -12.21
N ALA A 44 26.78 2.23 -11.06
CA ALA A 44 27.55 1.98 -9.86
C ALA A 44 28.53 0.79 -10.02
N VAL A 45 28.12 -0.27 -10.72
CA VAL A 45 28.98 -1.43 -11.02
C VAL A 45 30.12 -1.05 -11.97
N ILE A 46 29.83 -0.30 -13.04
CA ILE A 46 30.85 0.16 -13.99
C ILE A 46 31.86 1.08 -13.30
N LEU A 47 31.39 2.03 -12.49
CA LEU A 47 32.24 2.98 -11.78
C LEU A 47 33.04 2.32 -10.66
N GLY A 48 32.49 1.33 -9.95
CA GLY A 48 33.17 0.60 -8.88
C GLY A 48 34.37 -0.24 -9.36
N GLY A 49 34.49 -0.50 -10.66
CA GLY A 49 35.68 -1.12 -11.27
C GLY A 49 36.80 -0.14 -11.65
N SER A 50 36.55 1.17 -11.54
CA SER A 50 37.52 2.25 -11.75
C SER A 50 37.89 2.88 -10.41
N ASP A 51 39.01 3.63 -10.32
CA ASP A 51 39.50 4.34 -9.13
C ASP A 51 38.56 5.47 -8.64
N THR A 52 37.25 5.23 -8.63
CA THR A 52 36.26 6.14 -8.06
C THR A 52 36.32 6.11 -6.54
N PRO A 53 36.03 7.25 -5.88
CA PRO A 53 36.01 7.30 -4.44
C PRO A 53 35.05 6.24 -3.88
N PRO A 54 35.48 5.40 -2.91
CA PRO A 54 34.68 4.31 -2.35
C PRO A 54 33.34 4.76 -1.74
N ASN A 55 33.20 6.07 -1.50
CA ASN A 55 32.05 6.70 -0.88
C ASN A 55 30.85 6.91 -1.83
N PHE A 56 31.00 6.78 -3.15
CA PHE A 56 29.90 7.00 -4.10
C PHE A 56 29.31 5.71 -4.68
N ALA A 57 30.15 4.75 -5.07
CA ALA A 57 29.71 3.53 -5.74
C ALA A 57 28.81 2.67 -4.85
N THR A 58 29.16 2.50 -3.57
CA THR A 58 28.42 1.68 -2.61
C THR A 58 26.98 2.18 -2.35
N PRO A 59 26.74 3.45 -1.98
CA PRO A 59 25.38 3.95 -1.78
C PRO A 59 24.57 4.01 -3.07
N ALA A 60 25.18 4.34 -4.21
CA ALA A 60 24.49 4.33 -5.51
C ALA A 60 24.05 2.90 -5.91
N TYR A 61 24.89 1.89 -5.65
CA TYR A 61 24.56 0.49 -5.87
C TYR A 61 23.38 0.03 -5.01
N LEU A 62 23.43 0.30 -3.70
CA LEU A 62 22.36 -0.05 -2.76
C LEU A 62 21.04 0.65 -3.11
N LEU A 63 21.09 1.95 -3.44
CA LEU A 63 19.92 2.71 -3.86
C LEU A 63 19.34 2.18 -5.17
N GLY A 64 20.20 1.86 -6.14
CA GLY A 64 19.79 1.28 -7.41
C GLY A 64 19.05 -0.04 -7.22
N ILE A 65 19.60 -0.94 -6.40
CA ILE A 65 18.96 -2.22 -6.07
C ILE A 65 17.62 -2.01 -5.37
N LEU A 66 17.55 -1.10 -4.39
CA LEU A 66 16.31 -0.78 -3.69
C LEU A 66 15.24 -0.26 -4.65
N LEU A 67 15.60 0.62 -5.59
CA LEU A 67 14.68 1.16 -6.60
C LEU A 67 14.23 0.09 -7.60
N THR A 68 15.11 -0.85 -7.97
CA THR A 68 14.78 -1.96 -8.88
C THR A 68 13.89 -3.01 -8.23
N LEU A 69 14.15 -3.36 -6.97
CA LEU A 69 13.42 -4.40 -6.24
C LEU A 69 12.14 -3.89 -5.56
N SER A 70 12.03 -2.58 -5.33
CA SER A 70 10.86 -1.94 -4.73
C SER A 70 9.54 -2.30 -5.45
N PRO A 71 9.41 -2.15 -6.78
CA PRO A 71 8.16 -2.42 -7.47
C PRO A 71 7.74 -3.90 -7.44
N PRO A 72 8.62 -4.89 -7.70
CA PRO A 72 8.28 -6.32 -7.54
C PRO A 72 7.83 -6.68 -6.11
N VAL A 73 8.52 -6.16 -5.09
CA VAL A 73 8.17 -6.40 -3.68
C VAL A 73 6.83 -5.76 -3.36
N SER A 74 6.58 -4.55 -3.86
CA SER A 74 5.28 -3.86 -3.72
C SER A 74 4.15 -4.64 -4.40
N TRP A 75 4.39 -5.23 -5.58
CA TRP A 75 3.43 -6.08 -6.29
C TRP A 75 3.08 -7.35 -5.53
N ALA A 76 4.07 -8.05 -4.98
CA ALA A 76 3.83 -9.22 -4.15
C ALA A 76 2.94 -8.85 -2.95
N GLY A 77 3.20 -7.68 -2.34
CA GLY A 77 2.36 -7.14 -1.27
C GLY A 77 0.94 -6.79 -1.73
N LEU A 78 0.78 -6.17 -2.89
CA LEU A 78 -0.54 -5.77 -3.43
C LEU A 78 -1.38 -6.99 -3.85
N LEU A 79 -0.78 -7.99 -4.49
CA LEU A 79 -1.46 -9.20 -4.93
C LEU A 79 -2.12 -9.96 -3.78
N VAL A 80 -1.50 -9.93 -2.60
CA VAL A 80 -2.03 -10.58 -1.40
C VAL A 80 -2.88 -9.61 -0.57
N GLY A 81 -2.41 -8.36 -0.44
CA GLY A 81 -3.03 -7.32 0.38
C GLY A 81 -4.36 -6.82 -0.14
N VAL A 82 -4.54 -6.67 -1.45
CA VAL A 82 -5.80 -6.19 -2.04
C VAL A 82 -6.95 -7.20 -1.79
N PRO A 83 -6.82 -8.50 -2.11
CA PRO A 83 -7.86 -9.49 -1.79
C PRO A 83 -8.19 -9.57 -0.30
N LEU A 84 -7.17 -9.54 0.57
CA LEU A 84 -7.36 -9.55 2.02
C LEU A 84 -8.11 -8.30 2.49
N SER A 85 -7.80 -7.14 1.92
CA SER A 85 -8.48 -5.88 2.23
C SER A 85 -9.94 -5.93 1.79
N ILE A 86 -10.23 -6.46 0.60
CA ILE A 86 -11.61 -6.66 0.10
C ILE A 86 -12.38 -7.59 1.05
N LEU A 87 -11.78 -8.70 1.47
CA LEU A 87 -12.40 -9.64 2.40
C LEU A 87 -12.64 -9.02 3.79
N ALA A 88 -11.69 -8.24 4.29
CA ALA A 88 -11.81 -7.52 5.55
C ALA A 88 -12.93 -6.47 5.50
N MET A 89 -13.02 -5.71 4.40
CA MET A 89 -14.09 -4.74 4.16
C MET A 89 -15.46 -5.43 4.05
N ALA A 90 -15.55 -6.55 3.34
CA ALA A 90 -16.79 -7.33 3.21
C ALA A 90 -17.32 -7.86 4.56
N ARG A 91 -16.44 -8.01 5.56
CA ARG A 91 -16.80 -8.44 6.92
C ARG A 91 -16.85 -7.30 7.94
N GLY A 92 -16.65 -6.04 7.52
CA GLY A 92 -16.66 -4.87 8.39
C GLY A 92 -15.43 -4.71 9.30
N TYR A 93 -14.36 -5.48 9.06
CA TYR A 93 -13.13 -5.48 9.85
C TYR A 93 -12.05 -4.51 9.33
N ALA A 94 -12.35 -3.60 8.41
CA ALA A 94 -11.36 -2.67 7.85
C ALA A 94 -11.07 -1.44 8.75
N GLY A 95 -10.87 -1.69 10.03
CA GLY A 95 -10.53 -0.69 11.03
C GLY A 95 -9.02 -0.41 11.12
N TRP A 96 -8.68 0.73 11.73
CA TRP A 96 -7.28 1.12 11.99
C TRP A 96 -6.52 0.10 12.85
N LEU A 97 -7.23 -0.61 13.73
CA LEU A 97 -6.65 -1.65 14.58
C LEU A 97 -6.18 -2.85 13.74
N VAL A 98 -6.96 -3.23 12.73
CA VAL A 98 -6.61 -4.35 11.85
C VAL A 98 -5.44 -3.99 10.96
N SER A 99 -5.39 -2.75 10.45
CA SER A 99 -4.25 -2.30 9.64
C SER A 99 -2.95 -2.19 10.45
N THR A 100 -3.02 -1.68 11.68
CA THR A 100 -1.86 -1.60 12.58
C THR A 100 -1.38 -2.99 13.01
N LEU A 101 -2.28 -3.90 13.39
CA LEU A 101 -1.90 -5.28 13.72
C LEU A 101 -1.33 -6.03 12.51
N ALA A 102 -1.93 -5.89 11.33
CA ALA A 102 -1.39 -6.49 10.11
C ALA A 102 0.01 -5.93 9.80
N GLY A 103 0.20 -4.63 9.92
CA GLY A 103 1.51 -3.99 9.80
C GLY A 103 2.52 -4.52 10.83
N ALA A 104 2.11 -4.70 12.08
CA ALA A 104 2.95 -5.25 13.14
C ALA A 104 3.37 -6.71 12.84
N VAL A 105 2.45 -7.55 12.38
CA VAL A 105 2.72 -8.94 12.01
C VAL A 105 3.67 -9.02 10.82
N ILE A 106 3.45 -8.22 9.78
CA ILE A 106 4.36 -8.15 8.63
C ILE A 106 5.74 -7.65 9.06
N GLY A 107 5.79 -6.59 9.88
CA GLY A 107 7.03 -6.07 10.44
C GLY A 107 7.78 -7.12 11.27
N LEU A 108 7.07 -7.91 12.08
CA LEU A 108 7.65 -9.00 12.84
C LEU A 108 8.21 -10.09 11.94
N LEU A 109 7.47 -10.52 10.92
CA LEU A 109 7.95 -11.53 9.96
C LEU A 109 9.21 -11.03 9.22
N CYS A 110 9.20 -9.80 8.72
CA CYS A 110 10.39 -9.18 8.11
C CYS A 110 11.55 -9.08 9.09
N GLY A 111 11.28 -8.70 10.34
CA GLY A 111 12.28 -8.62 11.40
C GLY A 111 12.87 -9.97 11.77
N MET A 112 12.11 -11.07 11.69
CA MET A 112 12.64 -12.43 11.85
C MET A 112 13.63 -12.79 10.74
N PHE A 113 13.39 -12.35 9.49
CA PHE A 113 14.33 -12.55 8.39
C PHE A 113 15.59 -11.67 8.48
N LEU A 114 15.47 -10.49 9.10
CA LEU A 114 16.55 -9.50 9.24
C LEU A 114 17.20 -9.51 10.64
N GLU A 115 16.92 -10.54 11.45
CA GLU A 115 17.43 -10.71 12.82
C GLU A 115 17.23 -9.48 13.73
N SER A 116 16.18 -8.70 13.48
CA SER A 116 15.87 -7.44 14.17
C SER A 116 14.36 -7.24 14.43
N PRO A 117 13.67 -8.24 15.03
CA PRO A 117 12.22 -8.20 15.22
C PRO A 117 11.75 -7.06 16.15
N GLU A 118 12.53 -6.69 17.17
CA GLU A 118 12.15 -5.62 18.12
C GLU A 118 11.97 -4.25 17.48
N PHE A 119 12.66 -3.95 16.38
CA PHE A 119 12.55 -2.67 15.67
C PHE A 119 11.54 -2.73 14.53
N MET A 120 11.48 -3.86 13.82
CA MET A 120 10.65 -4.00 12.63
C MET A 120 9.16 -4.17 12.95
N ALA A 121 8.81 -4.85 14.06
CA ALA A 121 7.42 -4.98 14.49
C ALA A 121 6.74 -3.63 14.81
N PRO A 122 7.29 -2.75 15.67
CA PRO A 122 6.69 -1.43 15.91
C PRO A 122 6.76 -0.53 14.67
N GLY A 123 7.81 -0.62 13.85
CA GLY A 123 7.89 0.10 12.57
C GLY A 123 6.78 -0.29 11.61
N GLY A 124 6.52 -1.59 11.46
CA GLY A 124 5.42 -2.12 10.67
C GLY A 124 4.05 -1.69 11.20
N ALA A 125 3.86 -1.71 12.52
CA ALA A 125 2.63 -1.24 13.15
C ALA A 125 2.34 0.23 12.85
N LEU A 126 3.37 1.08 12.97
CA LEU A 126 3.29 2.51 12.67
C LEU A 126 2.94 2.76 11.20
N MET A 127 3.59 2.03 10.28
CA MET A 127 3.29 2.14 8.85
C MET A 127 1.87 1.68 8.51
N GLY A 128 1.38 0.60 9.13
CA GLY A 128 -0.01 0.14 8.97
C GLY A 128 -1.04 1.15 9.48
N GLY A 129 -0.71 1.88 10.55
CA GLY A 129 -1.54 2.98 11.05
C GLY A 129 -1.55 4.19 10.12
N LEU A 130 -0.36 4.63 9.69
CA LEU A 130 -0.22 5.74 8.73
C LEU A 130 -0.95 5.44 7.42
N TYR A 131 -0.79 4.22 6.90
CA TYR A 131 -1.50 3.77 5.69
C TYR A 131 -3.01 3.95 5.81
N TRP A 132 -3.60 3.55 6.94
CA TRP A 132 -5.04 3.71 7.16
C TRP A 132 -5.47 5.18 7.23
N ILE A 133 -4.67 6.04 7.87
CA ILE A 133 -4.92 7.49 7.92
C ILE A 133 -4.89 8.08 6.50
N PHE A 134 -3.87 7.74 5.71
CA PHE A 134 -3.76 8.18 4.32
C PHE A 134 -4.92 7.69 3.45
N LEU A 135 -5.33 6.43 3.61
CA LEU A 135 -6.46 5.87 2.88
C LEU A 135 -7.75 6.66 3.19
N ARG A 136 -7.96 7.06 4.45
CA ARG A 136 -9.08 7.93 4.82
C ARG A 136 -9.03 9.32 4.20
N TRP A 137 -7.84 9.92 4.13
CA TRP A 137 -7.68 11.25 3.56
C TRP A 137 -7.83 11.26 2.04
N LEU A 138 -7.24 10.29 1.35
CA LEU A 138 -7.23 10.22 -0.10
C LEU A 138 -8.53 9.65 -0.67
N ALA A 139 -9.16 8.70 0.02
CA ALA A 139 -10.35 7.99 -0.46
C ALA A 139 -11.42 7.85 0.65
N PRO A 140 -11.94 8.96 1.20
CA PRO A 140 -12.95 8.90 2.26
C PRO A 140 -14.23 8.19 1.80
N ALA A 141 -14.57 8.31 0.51
CA ALA A 141 -15.72 7.64 -0.10
C ALA A 141 -15.62 6.11 -0.05
N ALA A 142 -14.42 5.53 -0.05
CA ALA A 142 -14.24 4.09 0.06
C ALA A 142 -14.75 3.54 1.40
N LEU A 143 -14.77 4.35 2.47
CA LEU A 143 -15.07 3.89 3.82
C LEU A 143 -16.47 4.28 4.31
N LEU A 144 -17.24 5.04 3.51
CA LEU A 144 -18.45 5.73 3.97
C LEU A 144 -19.73 5.38 3.22
N VAL A 145 -19.71 4.58 2.14
CA VAL A 145 -20.92 4.29 1.35
C VAL A 145 -21.81 3.27 2.09
N PRO A 146 -23.03 3.66 2.52
CA PRO A 146 -24.03 2.72 3.03
C PRO A 146 -24.79 2.06 1.87
N LEU A 147 -25.16 0.78 2.01
CA LEU A 147 -25.94 0.00 1.01
C LEU A 147 -27.38 0.49 0.81
N ASP A 148 -27.87 1.41 1.64
CA ASP A 148 -29.31 1.72 1.69
C ASP A 148 -29.82 2.54 0.50
N GLN A 149 -28.96 3.14 -0.33
CA GLN A 149 -29.45 3.96 -1.45
C GLN A 149 -30.09 3.13 -2.57
N ASP A 150 -29.62 1.91 -2.84
CA ASP A 150 -30.18 1.08 -3.92
C ASP A 150 -31.58 0.51 -3.56
N ALA A 151 -31.96 0.42 -2.28
CA ALA A 151 -33.29 -0.04 -1.86
C ALA A 151 -34.36 1.07 -1.98
N THR A 152 -33.99 2.33 -1.72
CA THR A 152 -34.89 3.48 -1.89
C THR A 152 -35.11 3.85 -3.36
N ASP A 153 -34.10 3.68 -4.22
CA ASP A 153 -34.25 3.97 -5.65
C ASP A 153 -35.04 2.88 -6.39
N ALA A 154 -34.91 1.61 -5.98
CA ALA A 154 -35.70 0.51 -6.53
C ALA A 154 -37.20 0.60 -6.20
N THR A 155 -37.55 1.15 -5.04
CA THR A 155 -38.95 1.36 -4.63
C THR A 155 -39.59 2.58 -5.30
N ALA A 156 -38.80 3.62 -5.63
CA ALA A 156 -39.27 4.79 -6.38
C ALA A 156 -39.61 4.50 -7.86
N CYS A 157 -38.96 3.53 -8.49
CA CYS A 157 -39.25 3.14 -9.87
C CYS A 157 -40.45 2.19 -10.03
N THR A 158 -40.96 1.59 -8.94
CA THR A 158 -42.15 0.72 -8.96
C THR A 158 -43.48 1.44 -8.70
N SER A 159 -43.44 2.77 -8.48
CA SER A 159 -44.63 3.59 -8.22
C SER A 159 -45.05 4.50 -9.40
N LEU A 160 -44.65 4.16 -10.62
CA LEU A 160 -45.14 4.75 -11.88
C LEU A 160 -45.81 3.66 -12.72
#